data_AF-A0A9C6E130-F1
#
_entry.id   AF-A0A9C6E130-F1
#
_cell.length_a   1.000
_cell.length_b   1.000
_cell.length_c   1.000
_cell.angle_alpha   90.00
_cell.angle_beta   90.00
_cell.angle_gamma   90.00
#
_symmetry.space_group_name_H-M   'P 1'
#
loop_
_entity.id
_entity.type
_entity.pdbx_description
1 polymer ?
#
loop_
_entity_poly.entity_id
_entity_poly.type
_entity_poly.pdbx_seq_one_letter_code
_entity_poly.pdbx_strand_id
1 'polypeptide(L)'
;MSQEAAKPINVNDLQDLKERMKLIAEADPKQYHNDYSLKRYLRAFKTIDDAFQAILKTNKWREQYGVSDLANLPELQQYGDKARVLRHRDCAGRPIIYIPAKNHNSNTRDIDEMTKFIVKCLEEGCQKCFEEVTDTLCIVFDLAEFSTSCMDMQLVKNLIWLLSKHYPERLGVCLILNSPGFFSTIWPVIRQLIDDNTAQKVIFIDNETELCKYLIPDVLPTDM
;
A
#
# COMPACT_ATOMS: atom_id res chain seq x y z
N MET A 1 -18.68 -6.51 9.63
CA MET A 1 -18.20 -6.61 8.24
C MET A 1 -17.29 -7.82 8.16
N SER A 2 -17.66 -8.82 7.38
CA SER A 2 -16.88 -10.03 7.18
C SER A 2 -15.54 -9.66 6.56
N GLN A 3 -14.44 -9.87 7.30
CA GLN A 3 -13.14 -10.01 6.67
C GLN A 3 -13.28 -11.17 5.69
N GLU A 4 -13.24 -10.87 4.39
CA GLU A 4 -13.12 -11.93 3.40
C GLU A 4 -11.85 -12.70 3.74
N ALA A 5 -12.02 -13.96 4.14
CA ALA A 5 -10.90 -14.76 4.63
C ALA A 5 -9.85 -14.82 3.52
N ALA A 6 -8.64 -14.38 3.83
CA ALA A 6 -7.55 -14.39 2.86
C ALA A 6 -7.43 -15.78 2.24
N LYS A 7 -7.19 -15.85 0.92
CA LYS A 7 -7.15 -17.12 0.19
C LYS A 7 -6.31 -18.15 0.93
N PRO A 8 -6.83 -19.38 1.13
CA PRO A 8 -6.10 -20.41 1.86
C PRO A 8 -4.80 -20.73 1.13
N ILE A 9 -3.74 -20.93 1.90
CA ILE A 9 -2.40 -21.24 1.39
C ILE A 9 -2.16 -22.73 1.62
N ASN A 10 -1.59 -23.40 0.62
CA ASN A 10 -1.16 -24.78 0.76
C ASN A 10 -0.03 -24.87 1.79
N VAL A 11 -0.20 -25.73 2.79
CA VAL A 11 0.75 -25.90 3.89
C VAL A 11 2.10 -26.40 3.40
N ASN A 12 2.11 -27.27 2.39
CA ASN A 12 3.35 -27.79 1.80
C ASN A 12 4.11 -26.67 1.07
N ASP A 13 3.40 -25.85 0.29
CA ASP A 13 4.02 -24.71 -0.41
C ASP A 13 4.65 -23.71 0.56
N LEU A 14 4.01 -23.48 1.71
CA LEU A 14 4.56 -22.65 2.77
C LEU A 14 5.81 -23.26 3.39
N GLN A 15 5.81 -24.57 3.66
CA GLN A 15 6.96 -25.28 4.23
C GLN A 15 8.14 -25.27 3.26
N ASP A 16 7.92 -25.55 1.98
CA ASP A 16 8.96 -25.52 0.95
C ASP A 16 9.55 -24.11 0.80
N LEU A 17 8.71 -23.07 0.80
CA LEU A 17 9.18 -21.69 0.72
C LEU A 17 10.00 -21.29 1.96
N LYS A 18 9.60 -21.74 3.16
CA LYS A 18 10.35 -21.54 4.39
C LYS A 18 11.75 -22.16 4.31
N GLU A 19 11.85 -23.38 3.82
CA GLU A 19 13.14 -24.08 3.68
C GLU A 19 14.07 -23.36 2.71
N ARG A 20 13.55 -22.93 1.56
CA ARG A 20 14.32 -22.13 0.59
C ARG A 20 14.79 -20.80 1.18
N MET A 21 13.91 -20.09 1.89
CA MET A 21 14.24 -18.80 2.50
C MET A 21 15.16 -18.92 3.71
N LYS A 22 15.12 -20.05 4.43
CA LYS A 22 16.05 -20.33 5.53
C LYS A 22 17.49 -20.36 5.04
N LEU A 23 17.77 -21.02 3.91
CA LEU A 23 19.11 -21.04 3.32
C LEU A 23 19.62 -19.64 2.97
N ILE A 24 18.73 -18.78 2.44
CA ILE A 24 19.06 -17.38 2.12
C ILE A 24 19.34 -16.59 3.40
N ALA A 25 18.49 -16.71 4.43
CA ALA A 25 18.65 -15.99 5.69
C ALA A 25 19.86 -16.46 6.52
N GLU A 26 20.26 -17.73 6.40
CA GLU A 26 21.50 -18.24 7.01
C GLU A 26 22.75 -17.65 6.35
N ALA A 27 22.71 -17.43 5.03
CA ALA A 27 23.80 -16.78 4.30
C ALA A 27 23.82 -15.25 4.53
N ASP A 28 22.65 -14.62 4.63
CA ASP A 28 22.50 -13.19 4.91
C ASP A 28 21.28 -12.93 5.80
N PRO A 29 21.48 -12.73 7.12
CA PRO A 29 20.40 -12.50 8.07
C PRO A 29 19.51 -11.29 7.76
N LYS A 30 19.98 -10.33 6.95
CA LYS A 30 19.18 -9.16 6.56
C LYS A 30 18.04 -9.51 5.59
N GLN A 31 18.12 -10.67 4.94
CA GLN A 31 17.11 -11.15 4.00
C GLN A 31 16.05 -12.04 4.65
N TYR A 32 15.95 -12.01 5.98
CA TYR A 32 14.94 -12.75 6.71
C TYR A 32 13.51 -12.31 6.38
N HIS A 33 12.61 -13.29 6.24
CA HIS A 33 11.17 -13.08 6.16
C HIS A 33 10.44 -13.99 7.16
N ASN A 34 9.48 -13.43 7.87
CA ASN A 34 8.62 -14.19 8.77
C ASN A 34 7.47 -14.89 8.02
N ASP A 35 6.74 -15.75 8.73
CA ASP A 35 5.60 -16.51 8.20
C ASP A 35 4.53 -15.63 7.53
N TYR A 36 4.22 -14.47 8.11
CA TYR A 36 3.21 -13.55 7.56
C TYR A 36 3.66 -13.01 6.21
N SER A 37 4.92 -12.60 6.10
CA SER A 37 5.52 -12.17 4.83
C SER A 37 5.48 -13.29 3.79
N LEU A 38 5.94 -14.50 4.12
CA LEU A 38 5.95 -15.61 3.16
C LEU A 38 4.54 -15.94 2.66
N LYS A 39 3.55 -15.90 3.55
CA LYS A 39 2.14 -16.11 3.21
C LYS A 39 1.62 -15.05 2.23
N ARG A 40 1.98 -13.77 2.39
CA ARG A 40 1.61 -12.70 1.44
C ARG A 40 2.17 -12.97 0.04
N TYR A 41 3.43 -13.38 -0.05
CA TYR A 41 4.04 -13.72 -1.33
C TYR A 41 3.34 -14.93 -1.98
N LEU A 42 3.04 -16.00 -1.24
CA LEU A 42 2.32 -17.15 -1.80
C LEU A 42 0.89 -16.82 -2.26
N ARG A 43 0.22 -15.86 -1.63
CA ARG A 43 -1.11 -15.39 -2.10
C ARG A 43 -1.02 -14.58 -3.38
N ALA A 44 -0.01 -13.71 -3.48
CA ALA A 44 0.19 -12.85 -4.65
C ALA A 44 0.76 -13.60 -5.86
N PHE A 45 1.66 -14.55 -5.61
CA PHE A 45 2.41 -15.27 -6.63
C PHE A 45 1.97 -16.74 -6.61
N LYS A 46 1.31 -17.16 -7.69
CA LYS A 46 0.55 -18.43 -7.78
C LYS A 46 1.38 -19.70 -7.55
N THR A 47 2.71 -19.61 -7.67
CA THR A 47 3.62 -20.73 -7.53
C THR A 47 4.72 -20.41 -6.51
N ILE A 48 5.29 -21.45 -5.90
CA ILE A 48 6.41 -21.33 -4.96
C ILE A 48 7.61 -20.66 -5.62
N ASP A 49 7.92 -21.04 -6.86
CA ASP A 49 9.05 -20.48 -7.61
C ASP A 49 8.86 -18.99 -7.88
N ASP A 50 7.65 -18.57 -8.29
CA ASP A 50 7.34 -17.15 -8.50
C ASP A 50 7.41 -16.36 -7.19
N ALA A 51 6.87 -16.91 -6.09
CA ALA A 51 6.93 -16.28 -4.78
C ALA A 51 8.38 -16.10 -4.31
N PHE A 52 9.19 -17.15 -4.41
CA PHE A 52 10.61 -17.12 -4.05
C PHE A 52 11.38 -16.10 -4.89
N GLN A 53 11.20 -16.09 -6.21
CA GLN A 53 11.85 -15.13 -7.10
C GLN A 53 11.40 -13.68 -6.81
N ALA A 54 10.13 -13.47 -6.48
CA ALA A 54 9.62 -12.16 -6.12
C ALA A 54 10.20 -11.63 -4.80
N ILE A 55 10.42 -12.50 -3.82
CA ILE A 55 11.11 -12.15 -2.56
C ILE A 55 12.54 -11.70 -2.86
N LEU A 56 13.32 -12.50 -3.61
CA LEU A 56 14.70 -12.16 -3.94
C LEU A 56 14.81 -10.84 -4.72
N LYS A 57 13.92 -10.63 -5.69
CA LYS A 57 13.83 -9.36 -6.43
C LYS A 57 13.49 -8.19 -5.52
N THR A 58 12.61 -8.39 -4.54
CA THR A 58 12.26 -7.35 -3.57
C THR A 58 13.45 -7.02 -2.68
N ASN A 59 14.15 -8.02 -2.13
CA ASN A 59 15.32 -7.79 -1.28
C ASN A 59 16.41 -7.01 -2.01
N LYS A 60 16.73 -7.43 -3.24
CA LYS A 60 17.68 -6.71 -4.09
C LYS A 60 17.22 -5.27 -4.38
N TRP A 61 15.95 -5.08 -4.71
CA TRP A 61 15.40 -3.74 -4.95
C TRP A 61 15.50 -2.87 -3.69
N ARG A 62 15.19 -3.40 -2.51
CA ARG A 62 15.25 -2.64 -1.25
C ARG A 62 16.65 -2.09 -0.98
N GLU A 63 17.67 -2.90 -1.22
CA GLU A 63 19.07 -2.48 -1.09
C GLU A 63 19.45 -1.43 -2.13
N GLN A 64 19.16 -1.69 -3.41
CA GLN A 64 19.53 -0.79 -4.50
C GLN A 64 18.80 0.56 -4.43
N TYR A 65 17.55 0.55 -3.96
CA TYR A 65 16.70 1.73 -3.82
C TYR A 65 16.97 2.50 -2.51
N GLY A 66 17.73 1.92 -1.57
CA GLY A 66 18.04 2.56 -0.29
C GLY A 66 16.83 2.68 0.64
N VAL A 67 15.94 1.68 0.65
CA VAL A 67 14.65 1.75 1.37
C VAL A 67 14.85 2.03 2.87
N SER A 68 15.87 1.43 3.48
CA SER A 68 16.18 1.61 4.91
C SER A 68 16.55 3.05 5.29
N ASP A 69 17.02 3.85 4.33
CA ASP A 69 17.49 5.21 4.58
C ASP A 69 16.41 6.27 4.34
N LEU A 70 15.32 5.92 3.63
CA LEU A 70 14.27 6.86 3.23
C LEU A 70 13.61 7.58 4.41
N ALA A 71 13.49 6.93 5.57
CA ALA A 71 12.93 7.54 6.76
C ALA A 71 13.74 8.77 7.25
N ASN A 72 15.05 8.77 6.97
CA ASN A 72 16.00 9.77 7.45
C ASN A 72 16.26 10.89 6.45
N LEU A 73 15.73 10.80 5.22
CA LEU A 73 15.91 11.80 4.17
C LEU A 73 15.13 13.09 4.48
N PRO A 74 15.79 14.22 4.81
CA PRO A 74 15.12 15.47 5.16
C PRO A 74 14.33 16.06 3.99
N GLU A 75 14.80 15.87 2.76
CA GLU A 75 14.12 16.31 1.54
C GLU A 75 12.72 15.70 1.40
N LEU A 76 12.48 14.51 1.95
CA LEU A 76 11.16 13.88 1.90
C LEU A 76 10.18 14.46 2.93
N GLN A 77 10.65 15.26 3.89
CA GLN A 77 9.78 15.91 4.88
C GLN A 77 8.90 17.00 4.26
N GLN A 78 9.37 17.63 3.17
CA GLN A 78 8.63 18.69 2.48
C GLN A 78 7.30 18.20 1.87
N TYR A 79 7.14 16.88 1.67
CA TYR A 79 5.93 16.26 1.11
C TYR A 79 4.92 15.82 2.17
N GLY A 80 5.10 16.21 3.44
CA GLY A 80 4.20 15.80 4.54
C GLY A 80 2.75 16.27 4.40
N ASP A 81 2.48 17.23 3.50
CA ASP A 81 1.14 17.66 3.10
C ASP A 81 0.52 16.75 2.01
N LYS A 82 1.33 15.96 1.28
CA LYS A 82 0.89 15.09 0.18
C LYS A 82 0.30 13.77 0.68
N ALA A 83 0.83 13.24 1.77
CA ALA A 83 0.33 12.05 2.44
C ALA A 83 0.83 11.98 3.89
N ARG A 84 0.08 11.31 4.76
CA ARG A 84 0.46 11.09 6.16
C ARG A 84 0.00 9.71 6.64
N VAL A 85 0.88 8.97 7.31
CA VAL A 85 0.47 7.78 8.04
C VAL A 85 -0.07 8.20 9.40
N LEU A 86 -1.34 7.97 9.64
CA LEU A 86 -2.03 8.47 10.83
C LEU A 86 -1.57 7.73 12.09
N ARG A 87 -1.86 8.35 13.24
CA ARG A 87 -1.65 7.72 14.56
C ARG A 87 -2.75 6.69 14.86
N HIS A 88 -3.97 6.99 14.44
CA HIS A 88 -5.14 6.13 14.60
C HIS A 88 -5.17 5.05 13.51
N ARG A 89 -5.97 4.02 13.78
CA ARG A 89 -6.18 2.87 12.89
C ARG A 89 -7.61 2.86 12.39
N ASP A 90 -7.85 2.12 11.31
CA ASP A 90 -9.21 1.81 10.86
C ASP A 90 -9.90 0.87 11.87
N CYS A 91 -11.21 0.67 11.72
CA CYS A 91 -12.03 -0.20 12.56
C CYS A 91 -11.60 -1.68 12.52
N ALA A 92 -10.78 -2.07 11.53
CA ALA A 92 -10.18 -3.40 11.42
C ALA A 92 -8.73 -3.46 11.98
N GLY A 93 -8.24 -2.37 12.58
CA GLY A 93 -6.91 -2.28 13.18
C GLY A 93 -5.78 -1.93 12.19
N ARG A 94 -6.10 -1.63 10.93
CA ARG A 94 -5.12 -1.34 9.88
C ARG A 94 -4.52 0.05 10.08
N PRO A 95 -3.20 0.22 9.90
CA PRO A 95 -2.61 1.54 9.76
C PRO A 95 -3.26 2.31 8.59
N ILE A 96 -3.55 3.59 8.80
CA ILE A 96 -4.17 4.45 7.79
C ILE A 96 -3.10 5.33 7.13
N ILE A 97 -3.02 5.29 5.80
CA ILE A 97 -2.29 6.25 4.98
C ILE A 97 -3.32 7.21 4.37
N TYR A 98 -3.30 8.46 4.78
CA TYR A 98 -4.21 9.50 4.29
C TYR A 98 -3.54 10.35 3.21
N ILE A 99 -4.24 10.58 2.10
CA ILE A 99 -3.74 11.27 0.91
C ILE A 99 -4.77 12.33 0.46
N PRO A 100 -4.57 13.62 0.78
CA PRO A 100 -5.38 14.71 0.24
C PRO A 100 -4.94 14.99 -1.20
N ALA A 101 -5.72 14.54 -2.17
CA ALA A 101 -5.33 14.60 -3.57
C ALA A 101 -5.19 16.05 -4.10
N LYS A 102 -5.89 17.01 -3.51
CA LYS A 102 -5.78 18.45 -3.84
C LYS A 102 -4.36 19.00 -3.74
N ASN A 103 -3.52 18.42 -2.89
CA ASN A 103 -2.15 18.87 -2.70
C ASN A 103 -1.20 18.35 -3.78
N HIS A 104 -1.64 17.45 -4.65
CA HIS A 104 -0.81 16.92 -5.73
C HIS A 104 -0.92 17.81 -6.97
N ASN A 105 0.18 17.92 -7.71
CA ASN A 105 0.22 18.63 -8.98
C ASN A 105 1.14 17.90 -9.95
N SER A 106 0.58 17.34 -11.01
CA SER A 106 1.32 16.53 -12.00
C SER A 106 2.31 17.33 -12.84
N ASN A 107 2.19 18.67 -12.87
CA ASN A 107 3.04 19.52 -13.69
C ASN A 107 4.31 20.00 -12.98
N THR A 108 4.34 20.03 -11.65
CA THR A 108 5.42 20.68 -10.88
C THR A 108 6.20 19.73 -9.97
N ARG A 109 5.81 18.45 -9.94
CA ARG A 109 6.45 17.47 -9.06
C ARG A 109 7.75 16.90 -9.65
N ASP A 110 8.61 16.44 -8.76
CA ASP A 110 9.63 15.46 -9.10
C ASP A 110 9.05 14.04 -8.96
N ILE A 111 9.12 13.24 -10.03
CA ILE A 111 8.55 11.87 -10.02
C ILE A 111 9.29 10.94 -9.08
N ASP A 112 10.61 11.06 -9.00
CA ASP A 112 11.47 10.14 -8.28
C ASP A 112 11.40 10.44 -6.78
N GLU A 113 11.43 11.71 -6.40
CA GLU A 113 11.26 12.13 -5.00
C GLU A 113 9.85 11.79 -4.48
N MET A 114 8.80 12.02 -5.26
CA MET A 114 7.45 11.61 -4.89
C MET A 114 7.31 10.09 -4.77
N THR A 115 7.97 9.32 -5.65
CA THR A 115 7.96 7.85 -5.56
C THR A 115 8.70 7.37 -4.31
N LYS A 116 9.85 7.96 -3.97
CA LYS A 116 10.55 7.69 -2.70
C LYS A 116 9.66 8.04 -1.50
N PHE A 117 8.91 9.13 -1.57
CA PHE A 117 7.97 9.52 -0.52
C PHE A 117 6.81 8.51 -0.36
N ILE A 118 6.28 7.97 -1.47
CA ILE A 118 5.30 6.87 -1.43
C ILE A 118 5.89 5.65 -0.72
N VAL A 119 7.11 5.24 -1.08
CA VAL A 119 7.81 4.11 -0.44
C VAL A 119 7.98 4.37 1.06
N LYS A 120 8.41 5.57 1.46
CA LYS A 120 8.52 5.97 2.86
C LYS A 120 7.19 5.80 3.62
N CYS A 121 6.08 6.26 3.05
CA CYS A 121 4.75 6.11 3.65
C CYS A 121 4.32 4.64 3.76
N LEU A 122 4.61 3.81 2.75
CA LEU A 122 4.33 2.38 2.78
C LEU A 122 5.16 1.67 3.86
N GLU A 123 6.44 2.00 3.99
CA GLU A 123 7.31 1.45 5.04
C GLU A 123 6.80 1.83 6.44
N GLU A 124 6.49 3.11 6.67
CA GLU A 124 5.95 3.56 7.95
C GLU A 124 4.61 2.88 8.27
N GLY A 125 3.72 2.74 7.28
CA GLY A 125 2.48 1.98 7.41
C GLY A 125 2.74 0.52 7.79
N CYS A 126 3.65 -0.15 7.08
CA CYS A 126 3.99 -1.55 7.34
C CYS A 126 4.60 -1.76 8.73
N GLN A 127 5.46 -0.83 9.19
CA GLN A 127 6.04 -0.87 10.55
C GLN A 127 4.99 -0.72 11.64
N LYS A 128 3.88 -0.03 11.36
CA LYS A 128 2.74 0.08 12.26
C LYS A 128 1.82 -1.15 12.19
N CYS A 129 2.03 -2.14 11.34
CA CYS A 129 1.20 -3.34 11.35
C CYS A 129 1.49 -4.21 12.59
N PHE A 130 0.44 -4.74 13.20
CA PHE A 130 0.54 -5.84 14.17
C PHE A 130 0.15 -7.10 13.42
N GLU A 131 1.12 -7.80 12.82
CA GLU A 131 0.85 -8.85 11.82
C GLU A 131 0.02 -10.04 12.35
N GLU A 132 -0.03 -10.24 13.67
CA GLU A 132 -0.93 -11.20 14.33
C GLU A 132 -2.42 -10.81 14.24
N VAL A 133 -2.71 -9.51 14.14
CA VAL A 133 -4.06 -8.94 14.04
C VAL A 133 -4.37 -8.51 12.61
N THR A 134 -3.48 -7.71 12.01
CA THR A 134 -3.56 -7.29 10.62
C THR A 134 -2.17 -6.98 10.06
N ASP A 135 -1.93 -7.47 8.86
CA ASP A 135 -0.74 -7.20 8.07
C ASP A 135 -1.03 -6.35 6.82
N THR A 136 -2.22 -5.74 6.78
CA THR A 136 -2.74 -4.91 5.68
C THR A 136 -2.95 -3.46 6.08
N LEU A 137 -2.96 -2.58 5.07
CA LEU A 137 -3.08 -1.13 5.17
C LEU A 137 -4.47 -0.65 4.71
N CYS A 138 -4.93 0.45 5.31
CA CYS A 138 -6.03 1.27 4.82
C CYS A 138 -5.44 2.50 4.12
N ILE A 139 -5.69 2.67 2.82
CA ILE A 139 -5.29 3.87 2.09
C ILE A 139 -6.54 4.72 1.88
N VAL A 140 -6.48 6.01 2.20
CA VAL A 140 -7.60 6.94 2.05
C VAL A 140 -7.18 8.03 1.07
N PHE A 141 -7.86 8.11 -0.06
CA PHE A 141 -7.76 9.22 -0.99
C PHE A 141 -8.91 10.18 -0.73
N ASP A 142 -8.60 11.38 -0.26
CA ASP A 142 -9.56 12.48 -0.19
C ASP A 142 -9.48 13.31 -1.47
N LEU A 143 -10.59 13.33 -2.21
CA LEU A 143 -10.73 14.08 -3.47
C LEU A 143 -11.46 15.42 -3.28
N ALA A 144 -11.62 15.90 -2.04
CA ALA A 144 -12.08 17.27 -1.79
C ALA A 144 -11.16 18.27 -2.51
N GLU A 145 -11.76 19.22 -3.25
CA GLU A 145 -11.04 20.21 -4.05
C GLU A 145 -10.13 19.62 -5.15
N PHE A 146 -10.32 18.34 -5.50
CA PHE A 146 -9.55 17.68 -6.55
C PHE A 146 -9.84 18.29 -7.93
N SER A 147 -8.78 18.72 -8.61
CA SER A 147 -8.85 19.30 -9.95
C SER A 147 -8.08 18.46 -10.96
N THR A 148 -8.14 18.83 -12.24
CA THR A 148 -7.44 18.11 -13.30
C THR A 148 -5.92 18.17 -13.17
N SER A 149 -5.34 19.23 -12.57
CA SER A 149 -3.89 19.31 -12.31
C SER A 149 -3.43 18.33 -11.24
N CYS A 150 -4.34 17.91 -10.36
CA CYS A 150 -4.07 16.90 -9.34
C CYS A 150 -4.09 15.48 -9.92
N MET A 151 -4.61 15.30 -11.15
CA MET A 151 -4.69 14.01 -11.80
C MET A 151 -3.31 13.54 -12.26
N ASP A 152 -2.84 12.49 -11.61
CA ASP A 152 -1.47 12.02 -11.77
C ASP A 152 -1.39 10.53 -12.03
N MET A 153 -1.63 10.17 -13.29
CA MET A 153 -1.65 8.76 -13.68
C MET A 153 -0.30 8.07 -13.53
N GLN A 154 0.82 8.81 -13.52
CA GLN A 154 2.13 8.19 -13.36
C GLN A 154 2.40 7.85 -11.89
N LEU A 155 2.06 8.73 -10.94
CA LEU A 155 2.15 8.37 -9.52
C LEU A 155 1.19 7.23 -9.15
N VAL A 156 -0.03 7.22 -9.70
CA VAL A 156 -0.96 6.10 -9.52
C VAL A 156 -0.37 4.80 -10.05
N LYS A 157 0.24 4.81 -11.25
CA LYS A 157 0.94 3.63 -11.81
C LYS A 157 2.11 3.19 -10.94
N ASN A 158 2.89 4.12 -10.40
CA ASN A 158 4.01 3.81 -9.51
C ASN A 158 3.52 3.16 -8.21
N LEU A 159 2.45 3.69 -7.60
CA LEU A 159 1.84 3.09 -6.42
C LEU A 159 1.32 1.68 -6.70
N ILE A 160 0.59 1.49 -7.80
CA ILE A 160 0.09 0.16 -8.22
C ILE A 160 1.26 -0.80 -8.41
N TRP A 161 2.32 -0.36 -9.11
CA TRP A 161 3.51 -1.18 -9.34
C TRP A 161 4.21 -1.57 -8.04
N LEU A 162 4.41 -0.62 -7.10
CA LEU A 162 4.99 -0.88 -5.78
C LEU A 162 4.17 -1.91 -5.01
N LEU A 163 2.84 -1.70 -4.92
CA LEU A 163 1.92 -2.62 -4.24
C LEU A 163 1.89 -4.01 -4.88
N SER A 164 2.09 -4.10 -6.20
CA SER A 164 2.05 -5.37 -6.92
C SER A 164 3.37 -6.14 -6.87
N LYS A 165 4.51 -5.46 -6.78
CA LYS A 165 5.84 -6.07 -6.90
C LYS A 165 6.61 -6.18 -5.60
N HIS A 166 6.50 -5.17 -4.74
CA HIS A 166 7.35 -5.03 -3.54
C HIS A 166 6.55 -5.03 -2.24
N TYR A 167 5.25 -4.73 -2.30
CA TYR A 167 4.34 -4.76 -1.16
C TYR A 167 3.12 -5.65 -1.43
N PRO A 168 3.32 -6.90 -1.93
CA PRO A 168 2.22 -7.78 -2.30
C PRO A 168 1.27 -8.02 -1.12
N GLU A 169 -0.03 -8.02 -1.41
CA GLU A 169 -1.10 -8.29 -0.44
C GLU A 169 -1.10 -7.34 0.78
N ARG A 170 -0.42 -6.19 0.71
CA ARG A 170 -0.45 -5.17 1.78
C ARG A 170 -1.69 -4.27 1.72
N LEU A 171 -2.33 -4.09 0.57
CA LEU A 171 -3.58 -3.32 0.50
C LEU A 171 -4.73 -4.14 1.09
N GLY A 172 -5.34 -3.62 2.16
CA GLY A 172 -6.54 -4.18 2.79
C GLY A 172 -7.81 -3.49 2.32
N VAL A 173 -7.81 -2.15 2.31
CA VAL A 173 -8.91 -1.33 1.78
C VAL A 173 -8.34 -0.01 1.24
N CYS A 174 -8.94 0.49 0.16
CA CYS A 174 -8.68 1.81 -0.41
C CYS A 174 -9.99 2.61 -0.40
N LEU A 175 -10.09 3.65 0.41
CA LEU A 175 -11.28 4.49 0.51
C LEU A 175 -11.12 5.72 -0.39
N ILE A 176 -12.10 5.98 -1.24
CA ILE A 176 -12.18 7.19 -2.07
C ILE A 176 -13.26 8.09 -1.48
N LEU A 177 -12.85 9.21 -0.91
CA LEU A 177 -13.74 10.22 -0.31
C LEU A 177 -13.96 11.37 -1.27
N ASN A 178 -15.11 12.04 -1.16
CA ASN A 178 -15.40 13.30 -1.87
C ASN A 178 -15.20 13.21 -3.40
N SER A 179 -15.46 12.03 -3.97
CA SER A 179 -15.22 11.75 -5.38
C SER A 179 -16.04 12.68 -6.29
N PRO A 180 -15.40 13.51 -7.13
CA PRO A 180 -16.12 14.38 -8.05
C PRO A 180 -16.91 13.56 -9.08
N GLY A 181 -18.02 14.10 -9.59
CA GLY A 181 -18.85 13.39 -10.58
C GLY A 181 -18.09 12.92 -11.82
N PHE A 182 -17.02 13.62 -12.23
CA PHE A 182 -16.18 13.23 -13.37
C PHE A 182 -15.21 12.07 -13.07
N PHE A 183 -14.99 11.71 -11.80
CA PHE A 183 -14.10 10.60 -11.44
C PHE A 183 -14.63 9.24 -11.93
N SER A 184 -15.94 9.17 -12.17
CA SER A 184 -16.60 8.06 -12.88
C SER A 184 -15.99 7.76 -14.26
N THR A 185 -15.35 8.74 -14.91
CA THR A 185 -14.63 8.58 -16.18
C THR A 185 -13.19 8.08 -15.99
N ILE A 186 -12.57 8.37 -14.84
CA ILE A 186 -11.17 8.00 -14.56
C ILE A 186 -11.07 6.57 -14.03
N TRP A 187 -12.02 6.19 -13.17
CA TRP A 187 -12.03 4.87 -12.55
C TRP A 187 -11.94 3.70 -13.54
N PRO A 188 -12.66 3.68 -14.69
CA PRO A 188 -12.50 2.63 -15.70
C PRO A 188 -11.06 2.49 -16.22
N VAL A 189 -10.31 3.59 -16.34
CA VAL A 189 -8.91 3.58 -16.77
C VAL A 189 -8.03 2.98 -15.67
N ILE A 190 -8.20 3.39 -14.41
CA ILE A 190 -7.47 2.84 -13.27
C ILE A 190 -7.79 1.35 -13.12
N ARG A 191 -9.05 0.96 -13.31
CA ARG A 191 -9.53 -0.42 -13.18
C ARG A 191 -8.85 -1.39 -14.14
N GLN A 192 -8.44 -0.94 -15.32
CA GLN A 192 -7.66 -1.73 -16.27
C GLN A 192 -6.21 -1.97 -15.83
N LEU A 193 -5.70 -1.17 -14.90
CA LEU A 193 -4.32 -1.26 -14.39
C LEU A 193 -4.18 -2.17 -13.17
N ILE A 194 -5.30 -2.53 -12.53
CA ILE A 194 -5.34 -3.34 -11.31
C ILE A 194 -6.11 -4.64 -11.53
N ASP A 195 -5.69 -5.70 -10.84
CA ASP A 195 -6.39 -6.98 -10.86
C ASP A 195 -7.71 -6.92 -10.07
N ASP A 196 -8.56 -7.93 -10.25
CA ASP A 196 -9.90 -7.98 -9.66
C ASP A 196 -9.90 -7.95 -8.13
N ASN A 197 -8.92 -8.61 -7.49
CA ASN A 197 -8.80 -8.62 -6.03
C ASN A 197 -8.41 -7.25 -5.49
N THR A 198 -7.53 -6.52 -6.19
CA THR A 198 -7.21 -5.13 -5.85
C THR A 198 -8.41 -4.20 -6.07
N ALA A 199 -9.16 -4.38 -7.17
CA ALA A 199 -10.32 -3.55 -7.47
C ALA A 199 -11.45 -3.68 -6.45
N GLN A 200 -11.69 -4.89 -5.93
CA GLN A 200 -12.69 -5.14 -4.88
C GLN A 200 -12.38 -4.43 -3.56
N LYS A 201 -11.13 -4.05 -3.34
CA LYS A 201 -10.69 -3.32 -2.15
C LYS A 201 -10.88 -1.82 -2.27
N VAL A 202 -11.23 -1.29 -3.46
CA VAL A 202 -11.50 0.13 -3.67
C VAL A 202 -12.96 0.43 -3.39
N ILE A 203 -13.21 1.23 -2.37
CA ILE A 203 -14.54 1.58 -1.88
C ILE A 203 -14.76 3.09 -2.06
N PHE A 204 -15.76 3.45 -2.84
CA PHE A 204 -16.24 4.82 -2.92
C PHE A 204 -17.15 5.09 -1.72
N ILE A 205 -16.89 6.18 -1.01
CA ILE A 205 -17.64 6.56 0.19
C ILE A 205 -18.54 7.74 -0.16
N ASP A 206 -19.85 7.52 -0.11
CA ASP A 206 -20.83 8.53 -0.50
C ASP A 206 -21.14 9.53 0.62
N ASN A 207 -21.02 9.10 1.88
CA ASN A 207 -21.33 9.91 3.05
C ASN A 207 -20.61 9.43 4.32
N GLU A 208 -20.67 10.24 5.36
CA GLU A 208 -20.03 9.97 6.65
C GLU A 208 -20.53 8.69 7.33
N THR A 209 -21.81 8.33 7.18
CA THR A 209 -22.34 7.09 7.77
C THR A 209 -21.67 5.86 7.15
N GLU A 210 -21.33 5.92 5.87
CA GLU A 210 -20.55 4.87 5.22
C GLU A 210 -19.09 4.88 5.66
N LEU A 211 -18.48 6.06 5.81
CA LEU A 211 -17.12 6.18 6.32
C LEU A 211 -16.96 5.54 7.70
N CYS A 212 -17.93 5.75 8.59
CA CYS A 212 -17.99 5.17 9.94
C CYS A 212 -17.94 3.64 9.98
N LYS A 213 -18.27 2.96 8.86
CA LYS A 213 -18.09 1.50 8.73
C LYS A 213 -16.61 1.10 8.72
N TYR A 214 -15.73 2.01 8.31
CA TYR A 214 -14.30 1.76 8.12
C TYR A 214 -13.41 2.50 9.12
N LEU A 215 -13.70 3.77 9.44
CA LEU A 215 -12.93 4.55 10.41
C LEU A 215 -13.79 5.66 11.03
N ILE A 216 -13.35 6.20 12.17
CA ILE A 216 -13.99 7.34 12.82
C ILE A 216 -13.59 8.62 12.05
N PRO A 217 -14.52 9.42 11.50
CA PRO A 217 -14.19 10.59 10.67
C PRO A 217 -13.19 11.56 11.30
N ASP A 218 -13.32 11.81 12.62
CA ASP A 218 -12.47 12.74 13.38
C ASP A 218 -10.97 12.36 13.41
N VAL A 219 -10.62 11.13 12.99
CA VAL A 219 -9.20 10.75 12.87
C VAL A 219 -8.55 11.33 11.62
N LEU A 220 -9.35 11.77 10.64
CA LEU A 220 -8.85 12.34 9.39
C LEU A 220 -8.29 13.75 9.65
N PRO A 221 -7.10 14.08 9.12
CA PRO A 221 -6.50 15.39 9.28
C PRO A 221 -7.34 16.50 8.65
N THR A 222 -7.52 17.61 9.36
CA THR A 222 -8.09 18.86 8.84
C THR A 222 -7.02 19.91 8.53
N ASP A 223 -5.75 19.62 8.88
CA ASP A 223 -4.58 20.49 8.76
C ASP A 223 -3.79 20.25 7.46
N MET A 224 -4.35 19.49 6.51
CA MET A 224 -3.69 19.08 5.28
C MET A 224 -4.49 19.49 4.04
#